data_AF-A0A6I3LN05-F1
#
_entry.id   AF-A0A6I3LN05-F1
#
_cell.length_a   1.000
_cell.length_b   1.000
_cell.length_c   1.000
_cell.angle_alpha   90.00
_cell.angle_beta   90.00
_cell.angle_gamma   90.00
#
_symmetry.space_group_name_H-M   'P 1'
#
loop_
_entity.id
_entity.type
_entity.pdbx_description
1 polymer ?
#
loop_
_entity_poly.entity_id
_entity_poly.type
_entity_poly.pdbx_seq_one_letter_code
_entity_poly.pdbx_strand_id
1 'polypeptide(L)'
;MDIKTLIHHNLDELLYLADKKEILNTDLVVEIGAYVGAAVLRGRFADKKEVTVDEINGVFGIIGDFCKMSFGRSFTVVHYRKMTKLANDLLQETTFDADLEDFINRIRN
;
A
#
# COMPACT_ATOMS: atom_id res chain seq x y z
N MET A 1 -0.28 18.56 -0.64
CA MET A 1 0.10 17.42 0.23
C MET A 1 1.27 16.72 -0.42
N ASP A 2 2.34 16.43 0.32
CA ASP A 2 3.48 15.67 -0.23
C ASP A 2 3.15 14.16 -0.32
N ILE A 3 4.01 13.40 -1.00
CA ILE A 3 3.79 11.96 -1.25
C ILE A 3 3.77 11.13 0.04
N LYS A 4 4.59 11.49 1.03
CA LYS A 4 4.70 10.77 2.28
C LYS A 4 3.42 10.96 3.09
N THR A 5 2.95 12.20 3.16
CA THR A 5 1.68 12.54 3.83
C THR A 5 0.50 11.85 3.14
N LEU A 6 0.47 11.79 1.80
CA LEU A 6 -0.55 11.04 1.06
C LEU A 6 -0.53 9.55 1.41
N ILE A 7 0.65 8.92 1.37
CA ILE A 7 0.81 7.50 1.70
C ILE A 7 0.35 7.22 3.13
N HIS A 8 0.83 8.01 4.09
CA HIS A 8 0.46 7.84 5.51
C HIS A 8 -1.04 7.99 5.70
N HIS A 9 -1.67 9.00 5.10
CA HIS A 9 -3.11 9.21 5.19
C HIS A 9 -3.91 8.01 4.68
N ASN A 10 -3.55 7.49 3.49
CA ASN A 10 -4.23 6.33 2.91
C ASN A 10 -4.03 5.06 3.73
N LEU A 11 -2.82 4.83 4.26
CA LEU A 11 -2.54 3.70 5.14
C LEU A 11 -3.33 3.81 6.44
N ASP A 12 -3.30 4.98 7.10
CA ASP A 12 -4.03 5.22 8.34
C ASP A 12 -5.54 4.99 8.15
N GLU A 13 -6.14 5.54 7.09
CA GLU A 13 -7.58 5.37 6.83
C GLU A 13 -7.96 3.90 6.65
N LEU A 14 -7.25 3.17 5.79
CA LEU A 14 -7.58 1.77 5.49
C LEU A 14 -7.31 0.85 6.68
N LEU A 15 -6.21 1.07 7.41
CA LEU A 15 -5.89 0.29 8.60
C LEU A 15 -6.88 0.56 9.73
N TYR A 16 -7.28 1.82 9.92
CA TYR A 16 -8.31 2.19 10.90
C TYR A 16 -9.65 1.54 10.58
N LEU A 17 -10.07 1.52 9.31
CA LEU A 17 -11.31 0.86 8.89
C LEU A 17 -11.24 -0.66 9.12
N ALA A 18 -10.11 -1.29 8.79
CA ALA A 18 -9.90 -2.71 9.01
C ALA A 18 -9.88 -3.08 10.51
N ASP A 19 -9.26 -2.24 11.35
CA ASP A 19 -9.22 -2.39 12.81
C ASP A 19 -10.61 -2.27 13.43
N LYS A 20 -11.37 -1.26 13.01
CA LYS A 20 -12.75 -1.02 13.47
C LYS A 20 -13.68 -2.22 13.19
N LYS A 21 -13.37 -3.01 12.16
CA LYS A 21 -14.12 -4.22 11.77
C LYS A 21 -13.51 -5.51 12.32
N GLU A 22 -12.45 -5.41 13.13
CA GLU A 22 -11.75 -6.53 13.76
C GLU A 22 -11.22 -7.57 12.77
N ILE A 23 -10.98 -7.16 11.51
CA ILE A 23 -10.39 -8.00 10.46
C ILE A 23 -8.89 -7.75 10.27
N LEU A 24 -8.33 -6.79 11.01
CA LEU A 24 -6.94 -6.40 10.88
C LEU A 24 -6.00 -7.54 11.31
N ASN A 25 -5.19 -7.99 10.35
CA ASN A 25 -4.13 -8.96 10.57
C ASN A 25 -2.93 -8.62 9.68
N THR A 26 -1.81 -9.33 9.88
CA THR A 26 -0.56 -8.99 9.19
C THR A 26 -0.63 -9.19 7.67
N ASP A 27 -1.41 -10.16 7.19
CA ASP A 27 -1.60 -10.35 5.74
C ASP A 27 -2.42 -9.20 5.15
N LEU A 28 -3.46 -8.73 5.85
CA LEU A 28 -4.23 -7.56 5.42
C LEU A 28 -3.39 -6.28 5.46
N VAL A 29 -2.49 -6.10 6.44
CA VAL A 29 -1.53 -4.99 6.46
C VAL A 29 -0.63 -5.02 5.21
N VAL A 30 -0.17 -6.21 4.82
CA VAL A 30 0.64 -6.41 3.61
C VAL A 30 -0.16 -6.08 2.35
N GLU A 31 -1.42 -6.52 2.26
CA GLU A 31 -2.30 -6.20 1.14
C GLU A 31 -2.58 -4.69 1.04
N ILE A 32 -2.95 -4.04 2.15
CA ILE A 32 -3.20 -2.59 2.21
C ILE A 32 -1.96 -1.82 1.75
N GLY A 33 -0.78 -2.17 2.28
CA GLY A 33 0.48 -1.56 1.88
C GLY A 33 0.77 -1.73 0.38
N ALA A 34 0.45 -2.89 -0.18
CA ALA A 34 0.66 -3.16 -1.60
C ALA A 34 -0.28 -2.36 -2.51
N TYR A 35 -1.57 -2.31 -2.19
CA TYR A 35 -2.56 -1.52 -2.95
C TYR A 35 -2.27 -0.03 -2.88
N VAL A 36 -1.91 0.50 -1.70
CA VAL A 36 -1.51 1.91 -1.56
C VAL A 36 -0.24 2.21 -2.37
N GLY A 37 0.78 1.36 -2.28
CA GLY A 37 2.01 1.51 -3.05
C GLY A 37 1.76 1.50 -4.56
N ALA A 38 0.99 0.53 -5.05
CA ALA A 38 0.64 0.43 -6.45
C ALA A 38 -0.19 1.63 -6.93
N ALA A 39 -1.20 2.06 -6.16
CA ALA A 39 -2.04 3.21 -6.52
C ALA A 39 -1.23 4.51 -6.62
N VAL A 40 -0.32 4.75 -5.66
CA VAL A 40 0.54 5.94 -5.67
C VAL A 40 1.50 5.92 -6.86
N LEU A 41 2.12 4.78 -7.15
CA LEU A 41 3.05 4.65 -8.29
C LEU A 41 2.32 4.75 -9.64
N ARG A 42 1.11 4.21 -9.78
CA ARG A 42 0.28 4.41 -10.97
C ARG A 42 -0.12 5.87 -11.15
N GLY A 43 -0.54 6.55 -10.08
CA GLY A 43 -0.84 7.98 -10.12
C GLY A 43 0.38 8.79 -10.56
N ARG A 44 1.56 8.47 -10.04
CA ARG A 44 2.83 9.09 -10.47
C ARG A 44 3.12 8.86 -11.95
N PHE A 45 2.95 7.63 -12.43
CA PHE A 45 3.13 7.31 -13.85
C PHE A 45 2.11 8.04 -14.73
N ALA A 46 0.86 8.17 -14.29
CA ALA A 46 -0.17 8.89 -15.02
C ALA A 46 0.22 10.37 -15.22
N ASP A 47 0.79 11.00 -14.18
CA ASP A 47 1.22 12.39 -14.18
C ASP A 47 2.52 12.64 -14.97
N LYS A 48 3.56 11.85 -14.70
CA LYS A 48 4.92 12.09 -15.23
C LYS A 48 5.27 11.26 -16.47
N LYS A 49 4.47 10.24 -16.80
CA LYS A 49 4.77 9.21 -17.82
C LYS A 49 6.05 8.41 -17.59
N GLU A 50 6.65 8.56 -16.42
CA GLU A 50 7.80 7.79 -15.95
C GLU A 50 7.75 7.63 -14.43
N VAL A 51 8.33 6.54 -13.94
CA VAL A 51 8.59 6.33 -12.52
C VAL A 51 9.97 5.70 -12.39
N THR A 52 10.86 6.35 -11.68
CA THR A 52 12.23 5.88 -11.48
C THR A 52 12.31 4.81 -10.40
N VAL A 53 13.38 4.01 -10.42
CA VAL A 53 13.64 3.00 -9.38
C VAL A 53 13.78 3.66 -8.00
N ASP A 54 14.36 4.87 -7.93
CA ASP A 54 14.47 5.63 -6.69
C ASP A 54 13.11 6.06 -6.15
N GLU A 55 12.18 6.47 -7.02
CA GLU A 55 10.80 6.77 -6.61
C GLU A 55 10.06 5.52 -6.13
N ILE A 56 10.23 4.38 -6.80
CA ILE A 56 9.66 3.09 -6.38
C ILE A 56 10.19 2.72 -4.99
N ASN A 57 11.50 2.76 -4.81
CA ASN A 57 12.15 2.46 -3.53
C ASN A 57 11.74 3.45 -2.44
N GLY A 58 11.56 4.73 -2.78
CA GLY A 58 11.08 5.76 -1.87
C GLY A 58 9.66 5.48 -1.38
N VAL A 59 8.73 5.14 -2.29
CA VAL A 59 7.35 4.79 -1.94
C VAL A 59 7.32 3.55 -1.04
N PHE A 60 8.01 2.47 -1.42
CA PHE A 60 8.03 1.27 -0.60
C PHE A 60 8.74 1.48 0.73
N GLY A 61 9.80 2.28 0.78
CA GLY A 61 10.47 2.66 2.03
C GLY A 61 9.52 3.37 2.99
N ILE A 62 8.76 4.37 2.51
CA ILE A 62 7.77 5.08 3.32
C ILE A 62 6.72 4.13 3.89
N ILE A 63 6.16 3.25 3.05
CA ILE A 63 5.13 2.28 3.49
C ILE A 63 5.73 1.29 4.49
N GLY A 64 6.93 0.77 4.22
CA GLY A 64 7.64 -0.17 5.08
C GLY A 64 7.96 0.43 6.45
N ASP A 65 8.45 1.67 6.49
CA ASP A 65 8.72 2.40 7.72
C ASP A 65 7.45 2.61 8.53
N PHE A 66 6.37 3.04 7.86
CA PHE A 66 5.06 3.19 8.50
C PHE A 66 4.60 1.86 9.12
N CYS A 67 4.57 0.76 8.35
CA CYS A 67 4.16 -0.55 8.85
C CYS A 67 5.07 -1.03 9.99
N LYS A 68 6.37 -0.75 9.91
CA LYS A 68 7.32 -1.11 10.97
C LYS A 68 7.08 -0.33 12.26
N MET A 69 6.78 0.96 12.16
CA MET A 69 6.45 1.81 13.30
C MET A 69 5.13 1.39 13.95
N SER A 70 4.10 1.09 13.15
CA SER A 70 2.76 0.76 13.66
C SER A 70 2.67 -0.66 14.24
N PHE A 71 3.34 -1.64 13.62
CA PHE A 71 3.18 -3.07 13.96
C PHE A 71 4.43 -3.72 14.57
N GLY A 72 5.54 -2.97 14.69
CA GLY A 72 6.72 -3.38 15.45
C GLY A 72 7.28 -4.74 15.04
N ARG A 73 7.24 -5.72 15.95
CA ARG A 73 7.78 -7.08 15.72
C ARG A 73 6.89 -7.93 14.79
N SER A 74 5.61 -7.60 14.67
CA SER A 74 4.67 -8.33 13.81
C SER A 74 4.94 -8.06 12.33
N PHE A 75 5.40 -6.86 11.98
CA PHE A 75 5.85 -6.55 10.63
C PHE A 75 7.35 -6.83 10.46
N THR A 76 7.66 -7.86 9.67
CA THR A 76 9.01 -8.37 9.46
C THR A 76 9.49 -8.09 8.04
N VAL A 77 10.77 -8.34 7.77
CA VAL A 77 11.34 -8.27 6.41
C VAL A 77 10.61 -9.20 5.44
N VAL A 78 10.06 -10.33 5.91
CA VAL A 78 9.26 -11.24 5.08
C VAL A 78 7.96 -10.55 4.63
N HIS A 79 7.27 -9.87 5.55
CA HIS A 79 6.05 -9.10 5.24
C HIS A 79 6.34 -7.96 4.28
N TYR A 80 7.43 -7.22 4.52
CA TYR A 80 7.90 -6.18 3.61
C TYR A 80 8.14 -6.71 2.19
N ARG A 81 8.87 -7.82 2.04
CA ARG A 81 9.14 -8.42 0.72
C ARG A 81 7.86 -8.90 0.02
N LYS A 82 6.92 -9.48 0.76
CA LYS A 82 5.60 -9.88 0.23
C LYS A 82 4.84 -8.66 -0.29
N MET A 83 4.80 -7.58 0.51
CA MET A 83 4.13 -6.33 0.16
C MET A 83 4.72 -5.72 -1.11
N THR A 84 6.05 -5.59 -1.20
CA THR A 84 6.70 -5.02 -2.39
C THR A 84 6.48 -5.89 -3.63
N LYS A 85 6.47 -7.21 -3.47
CA LYS A 85 6.20 -8.13 -4.58
C LYS A 85 4.76 -7.95 -5.07
N LEU A 86 3.79 -8.01 -4.17
CA LEU A 86 2.38 -7.85 -4.50
C LEU A 86 2.11 -6.49 -5.15
N ALA A 87 2.73 -5.42 -4.67
CA ALA A 87 2.59 -4.09 -5.28
C ALA A 87 3.10 -4.06 -6.72
N ASN A 88 4.23 -4.71 -6.99
CA ASN A 88 4.79 -4.82 -8.34
C ASN A 88 3.91 -5.67 -9.27
N ASP A 89 3.33 -6.75 -8.76
CA ASP A 89 2.39 -7.58 -9.50
C ASP A 89 1.14 -6.73 -9.85
N LEU A 90 0.56 -6.07 -8.85
CA LEU A 90 -0.59 -5.16 -9.01
C LEU A 90 -0.32 -4.06 -10.03
N LEU A 91 0.88 -3.47 -10.07
CA LEU A 91 1.26 -2.42 -11.04
C LEU A 91 1.11 -2.87 -12.50
N GLN A 92 1.23 -4.17 -12.77
CA GLN A 92 1.13 -4.73 -14.11
C GLN A 92 -0.29 -5.16 -14.47
N GLU A 93 -1.18 -5.28 -13.47
CA GLU A 93 -2.56 -5.73 -13.67
C GLU A 93 -3.38 -4.69 -14.43
N THR A 94 -4.02 -5.12 -15.52
CA THR A 94 -4.89 -4.23 -16.32
C THR A 94 -6.22 -3.94 -15.66
N THR A 95 -6.64 -4.78 -14.71
CA THR A 95 -7.89 -4.66 -13.93
C THR A 95 -7.73 -3.88 -12.64
N PHE A 96 -6.54 -3.35 -12.36
CA PHE A 96 -6.18 -2.75 -11.09
C PHE A 96 -7.19 -1.76 -10.53
N ASP A 97 -7.76 -0.89 -11.37
CA ASP A 97 -8.72 0.12 -10.90
C ASP A 97 -9.98 -0.53 -10.32
N ALA A 98 -10.49 -1.58 -10.97
CA ALA A 98 -11.61 -2.37 -10.45
C ALA A 98 -11.20 -3.18 -9.21
N ASP A 99 -10.02 -3.82 -9.24
CA ASP A 99 -9.51 -4.62 -8.11
C ASP A 99 -9.29 -3.75 -6.86
N LEU A 100 -8.83 -2.51 -7.04
CA LEU A 100 -8.65 -1.53 -5.98
C LEU A 100 -10.00 -1.10 -5.39
N GLU A 101 -10.99 -0.82 -6.24
CA GLU A 101 -12.33 -0.46 -5.79
C GLU A 101 -12.97 -1.60 -4.98
N ASP A 102 -12.89 -2.84 -5.48
CA ASP A 102 -13.37 -4.04 -4.78
C ASP A 102 -12.65 -4.25 -3.44
N PHE A 103 -11.32 -4.06 -3.43
CA PHE A 103 -10.53 -4.14 -2.20
C PHE A 103 -10.95 -3.11 -1.15
N ILE A 104 -11.11 -1.84 -1.56
CA ILE A 104 -11.57 -0.77 -0.68
C ILE A 104 -13.00 -1.06 -0.18
N ASN A 105 -13.88 -1.53 -1.06
CA ASN A 105 -15.26 -1.89 -0.70
C ASN A 105 -15.30 -3.03 0.32
N ARG A 106 -14.44 -4.05 0.20
CA ARG A 106 -14.30 -5.13 1.19
C ARG A 106 -13.88 -4.60 2.57
N ILE A 107 -13.03 -3.58 2.61
CA ILE A 107 -12.61 -2.94 3.86
C ILE A 107 -13.73 -2.05 4.41
N ARG A 108 -14.45 -1.31 3.56
CA ARG A 108 -15.52 -0.38 3.98
C ARG A 108 -16.82 -1.07 4.41
N ASN A 109 -17.28 -2.08 3.67
CA ASN A 109 -18.60 -2.74 3.83
C ASN A 109 -18.50 -4.03 4.63
#